data_AF-A0A0G9F724-F1
#
_entry.id   AF-A0A0G9F724-F1
#
_cell.length_a   1.000
_cell.length_b   1.000
_cell.length_c   1.000
_cell.angle_alpha   90.00
_cell.angle_beta   90.00
_cell.angle_gamma   90.00
#
_symmetry.space_group_name_H-M   'P 1'
#
loop_
_entity.id
_entity.type
_entity.pdbx_description
1 polymer ?
#
loop_
_entity_poly.entity_id
_entity_poly.type
_entity_poly.pdbx_seq_one_letter_code
_entity_poly.pdbx_strand_id
1 'polypeptide(L)'
;MSQNQDRKDNDVITLVDDEGNETLFNILFTFDSEDFGHSYILLYPADAAADDEVDIQAYIFNPEDGDNGELQLIESDDEWDMVEQVLNTFLADDGGMQ
;
A
#
# COMPACT_ATOMS: atom_id res chain seq x y z
N MET A 1 -13.88 -0.25 32.47
CA MET A 1 -13.71 -0.73 31.09
C MET A 1 -13.44 0.51 30.25
N SER A 2 -12.19 0.76 29.91
CA SER A 2 -11.84 1.80 28.93
C SER A 2 -10.41 1.59 28.44
N GLN A 3 -10.28 1.70 27.12
CA GLN A 3 -9.08 1.79 26.31
C GLN A 3 -8.30 0.48 26.08
N ASN A 4 -8.83 -0.27 25.11
CA ASN A 4 -8.04 -1.07 24.18
C ASN A 4 -6.87 -0.21 23.66
N GLN A 5 -5.66 -0.57 24.08
CA GLN A 5 -4.41 -0.10 23.48
C GLN A 5 -3.62 -1.33 23.05
N ASP A 6 -4.22 -2.14 22.19
CA ASP A 6 -3.45 -2.98 21.28
C ASP A 6 -3.06 -2.12 20.08
N ARG A 7 -2.19 -1.12 20.30
CA ARG A 7 -1.38 -0.58 19.20
C ARG A 7 -0.28 -1.60 18.95
N LYS A 8 -0.63 -2.69 18.29
CA LYS A 8 0.39 -3.41 17.54
C LYS A 8 0.63 -2.56 16.30
N ASP A 9 1.87 -2.11 16.15
CA ASP A 9 2.52 -1.82 14.86
C ASP A 9 2.13 -2.90 13.85
N ASN A 10 0.99 -2.73 13.19
CA ASN A 10 0.72 -3.42 11.95
C ASN A 10 0.50 -2.26 10.99
N ASP A 11 1.35 -2.17 9.99
CA ASP A 11 1.16 -1.30 8.84
C ASP A 11 -0.11 -1.76 8.11
N VAL A 12 -1.27 -1.53 8.70
CA VAL A 12 -2.60 -1.91 8.21
C VAL A 12 -3.39 -0.63 8.07
N ILE A 13 -3.99 -0.46 6.91
CA ILE A 13 -4.89 0.66 6.64
C ILE A 13 -6.31 0.13 6.44
N THR A 14 -7.27 0.95 6.86
CA THR A 14 -8.68 0.72 6.56
C THR A 14 -9.06 1.59 5.38
N LEU A 15 -9.41 0.97 4.26
CA LEU A 15 -9.95 1.65 3.10
C LEU A 15 -11.46 1.55 3.08
N VAL A 16 -12.11 2.67 2.79
CA VAL A 16 -13.56 2.74 2.64
C VAL A 16 -13.86 2.95 1.16
N ASP A 17 -14.62 2.03 0.57
CA ASP A 17 -15.06 2.16 -0.82
C ASP A 17 -16.26 3.14 -0.97
N ASP A 18 -16.66 3.42 -2.21
CA ASP A 18 -17.82 4.27 -2.53
C ASP A 18 -19.15 3.73 -1.97
N GLU A 19 -19.23 2.43 -1.66
CA GLU A 19 -20.40 1.80 -1.04
C GLU A 19 -20.41 1.94 0.50
N GLY A 20 -19.30 2.41 1.08
CA GLY A 20 -19.12 2.56 2.52
C GLY A 20 -18.63 1.28 3.21
N ASN A 21 -18.12 0.30 2.46
CA ASN A 21 -17.54 -0.90 3.05
C ASN A 21 -16.10 -0.63 3.49
N GLU A 22 -15.83 -0.93 4.74
CA GLU A 22 -14.49 -0.87 5.32
C GLU A 22 -13.75 -2.18 5.02
N THR A 23 -12.66 -2.10 4.27
CA THR A 23 -11.77 -3.23 3.98
C THR A 23 -10.40 -2.98 4.60
N LEU A 24 -9.85 -4.00 5.24
CA LEU A 24 -8.52 -3.94 5.83
C LEU A 24 -7.48 -4.39 4.82
N PHE A 25 -6.45 -3.58 4.67
CA PHE A 25 -5.31 -3.86 3.81
C PHE A 25 -4.03 -3.75 4.62
N ASN A 26 -3.08 -4.64 4.37
CA ASN A 26 -1.73 -4.48 4.88
C ASN A 26 -0.92 -3.67 3.87
N ILE A 27 -0.17 -2.69 4.36
CA ILE A 27 0.85 -1.98 3.62
C ILE A 27 2.00 -2.97 3.38
N LEU A 28 2.31 -3.20 2.11
CA LEU A 28 3.51 -3.94 1.73
C LEU A 28 4.74 -3.04 1.88
N PHE A 29 4.71 -1.86 1.22
CA PHE A 29 5.71 -0.82 1.38
C PHE A 29 5.19 0.53 0.82
N THR A 30 5.87 1.62 1.16
CA THR A 30 5.63 2.97 0.64
C THR A 30 6.92 3.59 0.13
N PHE A 31 6.82 4.43 -0.89
CA PHE A 31 7.96 5.22 -1.39
C PHE A 31 7.51 6.56 -1.96
N ASP A 32 8.40 7.54 -1.90
CA ASP A 32 8.23 8.80 -2.61
C ASP A 32 8.89 8.74 -4.00
N SER A 33 8.18 9.24 -5.01
CA SER A 33 8.80 9.52 -6.30
C SER A 33 9.18 10.99 -6.35
N GLU A 34 10.47 11.27 -6.38
CA GLU A 34 10.98 12.62 -6.64
C GLU A 34 10.66 13.09 -8.08
N ASP A 35 10.51 12.15 -9.02
CA ASP A 35 10.18 12.45 -10.43
C ASP A 35 8.75 12.99 -10.59
N PHE A 36 7.79 12.39 -9.88
CA PHE A 36 6.38 12.83 -9.92
C PHE A 36 6.01 13.79 -8.78
N GLY A 37 6.81 13.85 -7.71
CA GLY A 37 6.50 14.62 -6.51
C GLY A 37 5.33 14.04 -5.72
N HIS A 38 5.05 12.74 -5.91
CA HIS A 38 3.94 12.02 -5.30
C HIS A 38 4.47 10.84 -4.48
N SER A 39 3.72 10.45 -3.45
CA SER A 39 4.05 9.27 -2.66
C SER A 39 3.16 8.12 -3.07
N TYR A 40 3.74 6.93 -3.20
CA TYR A 40 3.06 5.72 -3.63
C TYR A 40 3.03 4.72 -2.48
N ILE A 41 1.91 4.03 -2.35
CA ILE A 41 1.67 3.01 -1.35
C ILE A 41 1.23 1.73 -2.04
N LEU A 42 1.93 0.64 -1.75
CA LEU A 42 1.55 -0.69 -2.18
C LEU A 42 0.95 -1.44 -1.00
N LEU A 43 -0.17 -2.10 -1.25
CA LEU A 43 -0.98 -2.74 -0.23
C LEU A 43 -1.61 -4.01 -0.76
N TYR A 44 -1.85 -4.96 0.13
CA TYR A 44 -2.49 -6.24 -0.20
C TYR A 44 -3.62 -6.52 0.79
N PRO A 45 -4.68 -7.24 0.36
CA PRO A 45 -5.83 -7.52 1.23
C PRO A 45 -5.38 -8.23 2.50
N ALA A 46 -5.85 -7.79 3.67
CA ALA A 46 -5.48 -8.43 4.93
C ALA A 46 -6.03 -9.85 5.08
N ASP A 47 -7.06 -10.19 4.31
CA ASP A 47 -7.64 -11.53 4.20
C ASP A 47 -6.91 -12.40 3.16
N ALA A 48 -5.91 -11.87 2.45
CA ALA A 48 -5.18 -12.63 1.44
C ALA A 48 -4.38 -13.76 2.11
N ALA A 49 -4.62 -14.99 1.69
CA ALA A 49 -3.92 -16.17 2.18
C ALA A 49 -2.49 -16.21 1.59
N ALA A 50 -1.52 -16.63 2.39
CA ALA A 50 -0.11 -16.71 1.99
C ALA A 50 0.19 -17.71 0.85
N ASP A 51 -0.79 -18.53 0.45
CA ASP A 51 -0.67 -19.55 -0.60
C ASP A 51 -1.45 -19.15 -1.88
N ASP A 52 -2.16 -18.02 -1.85
CA ASP A 52 -2.86 -17.44 -3.00
C ASP A 52 -1.99 -16.36 -3.67
N GLU A 53 -2.16 -16.17 -4.97
CA GLU A 53 -1.61 -15.01 -5.67
C GLU A 53 -2.22 -13.75 -5.04
N VAL A 54 -1.42 -13.05 -4.22
CA VAL A 54 -1.87 -11.82 -3.56
C VAL A 54 -1.93 -10.70 -4.60
N ASP A 55 -3.13 -10.18 -4.85
CA ASP A 55 -3.31 -8.99 -5.69
C ASP A 55 -2.78 -7.75 -4.96
N ILE A 56 -1.56 -7.34 -5.32
CA ILE A 56 -0.95 -6.12 -4.82
C ILE A 56 -1.60 -4.93 -5.52
N GLN A 57 -2.16 -4.01 -4.74
CA GLN A 57 -2.75 -2.78 -5.22
C GLN A 57 -1.81 -1.63 -4.93
N ALA A 58 -1.71 -0.69 -5.88
CA ALA A 58 -0.86 0.48 -5.76
C ALA A 58 -1.71 1.75 -5.87
N TYR A 59 -1.48 2.68 -4.96
CA TYR A 59 -2.18 3.96 -4.88
C TYR A 59 -1.20 5.10 -4.67
N ILE A 60 -1.62 6.29 -5.07
CA ILE A 60 -0.97 7.55 -4.76
C ILE A 60 -1.57 8.06 -3.45
N PHE A 61 -0.71 8.33 -2.47
CA PHE A 61 -1.10 8.96 -1.22
C PHE A 61 -0.41 10.32 -1.08
N ASN A 62 -1.11 11.27 -0.46
CA ASN A 62 -0.57 12.59 -0.19
C ASN A 62 -0.32 12.76 1.31
N PRO A 63 0.95 12.81 1.78
CA PRO A 63 1.25 12.93 3.20
C PRO A 63 0.80 14.29 3.79
N GLU A 64 0.62 15.31 2.95
CA GLU A 64 0.15 16.64 3.40
C GLU A 64 -1.33 16.65 3.85
N ASP A 65 -2.15 15.68 3.41
CA ASP A 65 -3.54 15.54 3.84
C ASP A 65 -3.67 14.86 5.23
N GLY A 66 -2.57 14.30 5.77
CA GLY A 66 -2.54 13.61 7.06
C GLY A 66 -3.25 12.24 7.04
N ASP A 67 -3.65 11.75 8.22
CA ASP A 67 -4.36 10.46 8.41
C ASP A 67 -5.70 10.35 7.66
N ASN A 68 -6.20 11.45 7.10
CA ASN A 68 -7.47 11.52 6.36
C ASN A 68 -7.28 11.64 4.85
N GLY A 69 -6.07 11.44 4.35
CA GLY A 69 -5.76 11.53 2.92
C GLY A 69 -6.56 10.53 2.07
N GLU A 70 -6.97 10.99 0.90
CA GLU A 70 -7.59 10.14 -0.11
C GLU A 70 -6.49 9.38 -0.86
N LEU A 71 -6.68 8.06 -1.02
CA LEU A 71 -5.85 7.28 -1.91
C LEU A 71 -6.35 7.43 -3.34
N GLN A 72 -5.48 7.85 -4.24
CA GLN A 72 -5.80 7.96 -5.66
C GLN A 72 -5.26 6.76 -6.40
N LEU A 73 -6.03 6.23 -7.36
CA LEU A 73 -5.54 5.19 -8.25
C LEU A 73 -4.46 5.76 -9.17
N ILE A 74 -3.44 4.96 -9.44
CA ILE A 74 -2.44 5.28 -10.45
C ILE A 74 -3.11 5.07 -11.81
N GLU A 75 -3.24 6.12 -12.61
CA GLU A 75 -3.82 6.04 -13.96
C GLU A 75 -2.75 6.12 -15.06
N SER A 76 -1.55 6.59 -14.73
CA SER A 76 -0.46 6.78 -15.70
C SER A 76 0.36 5.51 -15.89
N ASP A 77 0.57 5.11 -17.15
CA ASP A 77 1.44 3.98 -17.49
C ASP A 77 2.89 4.20 -17.01
N ASP A 78 3.41 5.44 -17.09
CA ASP A 78 4.77 5.75 -16.64
C ASP A 78 4.95 5.57 -15.12
N GLU A 79 3.92 5.88 -14.33
CA GLU A 79 3.93 5.67 -12.88
C GLU A 79 3.81 4.18 -12.54
N TRP A 80 2.97 3.45 -13.28
CA TRP A 80 2.86 2.00 -13.15
C TRP A 80 4.17 1.29 -13.47
N ASP A 81 4.83 1.64 -14.57
CA ASP A 81 6.14 1.09 -14.94
C ASP A 81 7.16 1.27 -13.80
N MET A 82 7.17 2.43 -13.15
CA MET A 82 8.03 2.69 -12.00
C MET A 82 7.65 1.82 -10.80
N VAL A 83 6.37 1.77 -10.43
CA VAL A 83 5.88 0.94 -9.31
C VAL A 83 6.21 -0.54 -9.55
N GLU A 84 5.98 -1.04 -10.75
CA GLU A 84 6.31 -2.42 -11.14
C GLU A 84 7.82 -2.67 -11.07
N GLN A 85 8.65 -1.72 -11.50
CA GLN A 85 10.11 -1.84 -11.40
C GLN A 85 10.58 -1.92 -9.94
N VAL A 86 10.06 -1.06 -9.08
CA VAL A 86 10.41 -1.07 -7.64
C VAL A 86 9.89 -2.34 -6.97
N LEU A 87 8.65 -2.75 -7.27
CA LEU A 87 8.06 -3.99 -6.75
C LEU A 87 8.86 -5.21 -7.19
N ASN A 88 9.17 -5.34 -8.47
CA ASN A 88 9.99 -6.44 -8.99
C ASN A 88 11.38 -6.44 -8.35
N THR A 89 11.98 -5.25 -8.12
CA THR A 89 13.26 -5.14 -7.43
C THR A 89 13.15 -5.62 -5.98
N PHE A 90 12.11 -5.22 -5.25
CA PHE A 90 11.88 -5.63 -3.87
C PHE A 90 11.63 -7.15 -3.74
N LEU A 91 10.78 -7.72 -4.60
CA LEU A 91 10.52 -9.16 -4.65
C LEU A 91 11.75 -9.95 -5.10
N ALA A 92 12.58 -9.37 -5.98
CA ALA A 92 13.85 -9.96 -6.40
C ALA A 92 14.94 -9.85 -5.32
N ASP A 93 14.94 -8.79 -4.51
CA ASP A 93 15.90 -8.55 -3.42
C ASP A 93 15.62 -9.49 -2.22
N ASP A 94 14.36 -9.72 -1.87
CA ASP A 94 13.98 -10.73 -0.86
C ASP A 94 14.24 -12.18 -1.34
N GLY A 95 14.32 -12.38 -2.66
CA GLY A 95 14.79 -13.61 -3.31
C GLY A 95 16.28 -13.64 -3.66
N GLY A 96 17.04 -12.61 -3.31
CA GLY A 96 18.34 -12.29 -3.88
C GLY A 96 19.46 -12.18 -2.85
N MET A 97 19.96 -13.33 -2.38
CA MET A 97 21.32 -13.60 -1.86
C MET A 97 21.49 -13.69 -0.32
N GLN A 98 21.62 -14.93 0.20
CA GLN A 98 22.91 -15.62 0.41
C GLN A 98 22.74 -17.01 1.04
#